data_AF-A0A3D4CUP0-F1
#
_entry.id   AF-A0A3D4CUP0-F1
#
_cell.length_a   1.000
_cell.length_b   1.000
_cell.length_c   1.000
_cell.angle_alpha   90.00
_cell.angle_beta   90.00
_cell.angle_gamma   90.00
#
_symmetry.space_group_name_H-M   'P 1'
#
loop_
_entity.id
_entity.type
_entity.pdbx_description
1 polymer ?
#
loop_
_entity_poly.entity_id
_entity_poly.type
_entity_poly.pdbx_seq_one_letter_code
_entity_poly.pdbx_strand_id
1 'polypeptide(L)'
;MSTNTVTANVGQTPIVIETGKLAKLADGAVTVRCGDTVVLVTAVSQTKVREGQTWFPMSVEYKERAAAAGVFPGGYFRREGRPTEKEILTCRMTDRPLRPLFPKGYLYDTQIVAILFAADGVNDADIVAMNGASAALAISDIPFAGPIGAVRVGRVDGELVVNPTFDERAESDLDLVYVGNKSDVVMIEGAADEIPEADFVEALRFAQGHVTTLVEAQEELVAQCGKEKRDYTVSVAKEEHLEIGYRVAGDRIEDAIYKPSKVERSKAVGALRDEVEAALKEADPDISDFAVEQAFEHIQKKAFRISILEKGIRADGRKVDELRPLTAEAGILPRVHGSALFARGETQALATTTLAPADEKQYFDNYAGGEDSKHFILHYSFPPFSVGESGRFGGLN
;
A
#
# COMPACT_ATOMS: atom_id res chain seq x y z
N MET A 1 2.41 -36.41 -1.87
CA MET A 1 2.40 -35.20 -1.01
C MET A 1 0.94 -34.76 -0.94
N SER A 2 0.38 -34.43 0.23
CA SER A 2 -0.97 -33.85 0.25
C SER A 2 -0.89 -32.39 -0.15
N THR A 3 -1.79 -31.98 -1.03
CA THR A 3 -1.98 -30.59 -1.46
C THR A 3 -3.43 -30.24 -1.21
N ASN A 4 -3.68 -28.99 -0.85
CA ASN A 4 -5.03 -28.44 -0.76
C ASN A 4 -5.16 -27.36 -1.82
N THR A 5 -6.31 -27.31 -2.47
CA THR A 5 -6.56 -26.44 -3.61
C THR A 5 -7.97 -25.92 -3.53
N VAL A 6 -8.12 -24.62 -3.77
CA VAL A 6 -9.41 -23.94 -3.93
C VAL A 6 -9.41 -23.16 -5.25
N THR A 7 -10.61 -22.93 -5.80
CA THR A 7 -10.79 -22.19 -7.03
C THR A 7 -11.81 -21.08 -6.80
N ALA A 8 -11.39 -19.84 -7.02
CA ALA A 8 -12.28 -18.69 -7.09
C ALA A 8 -12.71 -18.46 -8.54
N ASN A 9 -14.00 -18.64 -8.82
CA ASN A 9 -14.58 -18.37 -10.13
C ASN A 9 -14.82 -16.87 -10.30
N VAL A 10 -13.76 -16.14 -10.64
CA VAL A 10 -13.80 -14.69 -10.92
C VAL A 10 -13.41 -14.44 -12.37
N GLY A 11 -14.23 -13.68 -13.10
CA GLY A 11 -14.01 -13.40 -14.52
C GLY A 11 -14.12 -14.62 -15.42
N GLN A 12 -13.53 -14.51 -16.61
CA GLN A 12 -13.49 -15.60 -17.59
C GLN A 12 -12.49 -16.69 -17.19
N THR A 13 -11.40 -16.29 -16.53
CA THR A 13 -10.31 -17.18 -16.13
C THR A 13 -10.25 -17.29 -14.60
N PRO A 14 -10.56 -18.46 -14.01
CA PRO A 14 -10.62 -18.61 -12.57
C PRO A 14 -9.22 -18.51 -11.93
N ILE A 15 -9.19 -18.04 -10.68
CA ILE A 15 -7.99 -18.01 -9.86
C ILE A 15 -7.95 -19.29 -9.02
N VAL A 16 -6.89 -20.08 -9.17
CA VAL A 16 -6.65 -21.32 -8.43
C VAL A 16 -5.55 -21.10 -7.40
N ILE A 17 -5.79 -21.44 -6.14
CA ILE A 17 -4.82 -21.30 -5.04
C ILE A 17 -4.49 -22.69 -4.50
N GLU A 18 -3.22 -23.11 -4.63
CA GLU A 18 -2.71 -24.40 -4.13
C GLU A 18 -1.70 -24.20 -2.99
N THR A 19 -1.73 -25.07 -1.98
CA THR A 19 -0.69 -25.14 -0.92
C THR A 19 -0.26 -26.57 -0.61
N GLY A 20 0.82 -26.72 0.16
CA GLY A 20 1.36 -28.00 0.64
C GLY A 20 2.48 -28.61 -0.21
N LYS A 21 2.75 -28.05 -1.40
CA LYS A 21 3.78 -28.55 -2.32
C LYS A 21 5.13 -27.85 -2.15
N LEU A 22 5.15 -26.52 -2.21
CA LEU A 22 6.37 -25.68 -2.25
C LEU A 22 6.59 -24.93 -0.92
N ALA A 23 7.84 -24.51 -0.69
CA ALA A 23 8.25 -23.62 0.40
C ALA A 23 7.73 -23.99 1.81
N LYS A 24 7.77 -25.28 2.16
CA LYS A 24 7.21 -25.84 3.41
C LYS A 24 7.80 -25.30 4.72
N LEU A 25 8.93 -24.60 4.65
CA LEU A 25 9.56 -23.96 5.81
C LEU A 25 9.02 -22.55 6.08
N ALA A 26 8.26 -21.96 5.15
CA ALA A 26 7.60 -20.69 5.37
C ALA A 26 6.40 -20.86 6.32
N ASP A 27 6.01 -19.77 6.98
CA ASP A 27 4.85 -19.75 7.86
C ASP A 27 3.56 -19.96 7.05
N GLY A 28 3.49 -19.34 5.87
CA GLY A 28 2.49 -19.62 4.84
C GLY A 28 3.12 -19.64 3.46
N ALA A 29 2.64 -20.52 2.59
CA ALA A 29 3.08 -20.60 1.20
C ALA A 29 1.94 -21.09 0.30
N VAL A 30 1.69 -20.38 -0.79
CA VAL A 30 0.71 -20.76 -1.82
C VAL A 30 1.30 -20.61 -3.21
N THR A 31 0.88 -21.45 -4.14
CA THR A 31 1.08 -21.26 -5.58
C THR A 31 -0.27 -20.86 -6.16
N VAL A 32 -0.34 -19.66 -6.72
CA VAL A 32 -1.57 -19.12 -7.31
C VAL A 32 -1.44 -19.11 -8.82
N ARG A 33 -2.52 -19.48 -9.50
CA ARG A 33 -2.59 -19.56 -10.96
C ARG A 33 -3.85 -18.88 -11.49
N CYS A 34 -3.68 -18.08 -12.54
CA CYS A 34 -4.74 -17.57 -13.41
C CYS A 34 -4.32 -17.86 -14.85
N GLY A 35 -5.07 -18.68 -15.58
CA GLY A 35 -4.63 -19.19 -16.88
C GLY A 35 -3.36 -20.04 -16.71
N ASP A 36 -2.32 -19.70 -17.48
CA ASP A 36 -0.99 -20.31 -17.34
C ASP A 36 0.02 -19.37 -16.62
N THR A 37 -0.44 -18.21 -16.15
CA THR A 37 0.33 -17.33 -15.25
C THR A 37 0.34 -17.90 -13.83
N VAL A 38 1.54 -18.13 -13.29
CA VAL A 38 1.76 -18.79 -11.99
C VAL A 38 2.69 -17.98 -11.11
N VAL A 39 2.24 -17.68 -9.88
CA VAL A 39 3.01 -16.96 -8.87
C VAL A 39 3.15 -17.82 -7.60
N LEU A 40 4.38 -18.01 -7.12
CA LEU A 40 4.63 -18.52 -5.77
C LEU A 40 4.62 -17.35 -4.80
N VAL A 41 3.80 -17.44 -3.75
CA VAL A 41 3.76 -16.44 -2.69
C VAL A 41 4.02 -17.08 -1.33
N THR A 42 4.91 -16.48 -0.55
CA THR A 42 5.28 -16.93 0.80
C THR A 42 5.18 -15.79 1.80
N ALA A 43 4.74 -16.10 3.00
CA ALA A 43 4.75 -15.20 4.15
C ALA A 43 5.60 -15.81 5.28
N VAL A 44 6.47 -14.99 5.88
CA VAL A 44 7.30 -15.35 7.02
C VAL A 44 7.31 -14.19 8.00
N SER A 45 7.06 -14.47 9.28
CA SER A 45 7.22 -13.51 10.37
C SER A 45 8.13 -14.07 11.45
N GLN A 46 9.05 -13.24 11.93
CA GLN A 46 9.90 -13.58 13.05
C GLN A 46 9.07 -13.91 14.30
N THR A 47 9.58 -14.79 15.16
CA THR A 47 8.93 -15.17 16.43
C THR A 47 9.37 -14.30 17.61
N LYS A 48 10.30 -13.36 17.38
CA LYS A 48 10.80 -12.41 18.37
C LYS A 48 10.90 -11.03 17.76
N VAL A 49 10.52 -10.03 18.54
CA VAL A 49 10.70 -8.61 18.20
C VAL A 49 12.18 -8.26 18.40
N ARG A 50 12.75 -7.47 17.47
CA ARG A 50 14.12 -6.96 17.63
C ARG A 50 14.18 -5.96 18.78
N GLU A 51 15.29 -5.97 19.51
CA GLU A 51 15.51 -4.98 20.57
C GLU A 51 15.45 -3.55 19.99
N GLY A 52 14.73 -2.66 20.67
CA GLY A 52 14.54 -1.27 20.24
C GLY A 52 13.62 -1.07 19.03
N GLN A 53 12.91 -2.10 18.54
CA GLN A 53 11.96 -1.96 17.45
C GLN A 53 10.74 -1.14 17.91
N THR A 54 10.49 -0.01 17.24
CA THR A 54 9.37 0.92 17.55
C THR A 54 8.35 1.05 16.41
N TRP A 55 8.54 0.34 15.30
CA TRP A 55 7.63 0.37 14.15
C TRP A 55 7.39 -1.03 13.60
N PHE A 56 6.30 -1.25 12.86
CA PHE A 56 5.99 -2.57 12.30
C PHE A 56 6.81 -2.84 11.02
N PRO A 57 7.84 -3.71 11.05
CA PRO A 57 8.69 -4.00 9.91
C PRO A 57 8.02 -5.00 8.99
N MET A 58 7.13 -4.50 8.13
CA MET A 58 6.56 -5.28 7.03
C MET A 58 7.23 -4.90 5.72
N SER A 59 7.67 -5.91 4.97
CA SER A 59 8.20 -5.77 3.62
C SER A 59 7.43 -6.69 2.66
N VAL A 60 7.21 -6.18 1.45
CA VAL A 60 6.66 -6.96 0.35
C VAL A 60 7.64 -6.91 -0.80
N GLU A 61 8.01 -8.08 -1.31
CA GLU A 61 8.88 -8.26 -2.46
C GLU A 61 8.10 -8.96 -3.56
N TYR A 62 8.04 -8.36 -4.75
CA TYR A 62 7.48 -8.97 -5.94
C TYR A 62 8.58 -9.01 -7.01
N LYS A 63 8.78 -10.19 -7.61
CA LYS A 63 9.81 -10.40 -8.61
C LYS A 63 9.27 -11.13 -9.84
N GLU A 64 9.42 -10.51 -11.00
CA GLU A 64 9.26 -11.14 -12.30
C GLU A 64 10.57 -11.77 -12.74
N ARG A 65 10.58 -13.10 -12.89
CA ARG A 65 11.75 -13.81 -13.44
C ARG A 65 11.64 -13.85 -14.95
N ALA A 66 12.72 -13.55 -15.65
CA ALA A 66 12.76 -13.66 -17.12
C ALA A 66 12.48 -15.11 -17.58
N ALA A 67 12.92 -16.09 -16.78
CA ALA A 67 12.64 -17.50 -17.02
C ALA A 67 11.14 -17.85 -16.98
N ALA A 68 10.29 -17.04 -16.34
CA ALA A 68 8.83 -17.23 -16.35
C ALA A 68 8.24 -17.05 -17.75
N ALA A 69 8.89 -16.25 -18.60
CA ALA A 69 8.58 -16.09 -20.02
C ALA A 69 9.51 -16.91 -20.93
N GLY A 70 10.37 -17.77 -20.38
CA GLY A 70 11.33 -18.57 -21.15
C GLY A 70 12.42 -17.75 -21.85
N VAL A 71 12.73 -16.53 -21.35
CA VAL A 71 13.72 -15.64 -21.96
C VAL A 71 14.92 -15.38 -21.04
N PHE A 72 16.04 -14.99 -21.64
CA PHE A 72 17.16 -14.43 -20.86
C PHE A 72 16.88 -12.96 -20.52
N PRO A 73 17.15 -12.52 -19.29
CA PRO A 73 17.02 -11.11 -18.95
C PRO A 73 18.03 -10.28 -19.75
N GLY A 74 17.66 -9.01 -19.98
CA GLY A 74 18.50 -8.04 -20.67
C GLY A 74 19.82 -7.75 -19.93
N GLY A 75 20.77 -7.15 -20.65
CA GLY A 75 22.04 -6.69 -20.08
C GLY A 75 23.18 -7.72 -20.05
N TYR A 76 24.38 -7.23 -19.67
CA TYR A 76 25.63 -7.99 -19.76
C TYR A 76 25.66 -9.24 -18.87
N PHE A 77 25.10 -9.15 -17.66
CA PHE A 77 25.18 -10.23 -16.67
C PHE A 77 24.14 -11.34 -16.85
N ARG A 78 23.16 -11.17 -17.76
CA ARG A 78 22.06 -12.13 -17.99
C ARG A 78 21.41 -12.59 -16.67
N ARG A 79 21.18 -11.62 -15.78
CA ARG A 79 20.58 -11.82 -14.46
C ARG A 79 19.66 -10.65 -14.15
N GLU A 80 18.52 -10.92 -13.52
CA GLU A 80 17.61 -9.88 -13.06
C GLU A 80 18.31 -8.96 -12.05
N GLY A 81 18.21 -7.66 -12.30
CA GLY A 81 18.83 -6.62 -11.50
C GLY A 81 17.93 -6.11 -10.38
N ARG A 82 18.00 -4.80 -10.16
CA ARG A 82 17.10 -4.10 -9.22
C ARG A 82 15.64 -4.24 -9.68
N PRO A 83 14.68 -4.15 -8.75
CA PRO A 83 13.27 -4.15 -9.11
C PRO A 83 12.92 -3.08 -10.17
N THR A 84 12.07 -3.45 -11.13
CA THR A 84 11.49 -2.53 -12.11
C THR A 84 10.42 -1.64 -11.47
N GLU A 85 9.98 -0.59 -12.18
CA GLU A 85 8.86 0.25 -11.73
C GLU A 85 7.59 -0.58 -11.49
N LYS A 86 7.25 -1.48 -12.42
CA LYS A 86 6.14 -2.41 -12.28
C LYS A 86 6.28 -3.27 -11.03
N GLU A 87 7.46 -3.84 -10.79
CA GLU A 87 7.70 -4.68 -9.62
C GLU A 87 7.49 -3.90 -8.31
N ILE A 88 8.02 -2.68 -8.23
CA ILE A 88 7.86 -1.80 -7.05
C ILE A 88 6.39 -1.41 -6.85
N LEU A 89 5.66 -1.08 -7.92
CA LEU A 89 4.24 -0.74 -7.84
C LEU A 89 3.41 -1.93 -7.36
N THR A 90 3.68 -3.15 -7.85
CA THR A 90 3.02 -4.37 -7.35
C THR A 90 3.34 -4.64 -5.87
N CYS A 91 4.58 -4.41 -5.42
CA CYS A 91 4.91 -4.46 -3.99
C CYS A 91 4.04 -3.50 -3.18
N ARG A 92 3.91 -2.24 -3.63
CA ARG A 92 3.12 -1.21 -2.93
C ARG A 92 1.63 -1.51 -2.95
N MET A 93 1.08 -1.98 -4.07
CA MET A 93 -0.32 -2.37 -4.20
C MET A 93 -0.66 -3.57 -3.30
N THR A 94 0.30 -4.47 -3.07
CA THR A 94 0.15 -5.60 -2.16
C THR A 94 0.31 -5.19 -0.70
N ASP A 95 1.28 -4.32 -0.37
CA ASP A 95 1.57 -3.87 1.00
C ASP A 95 0.42 -3.04 1.59
N ARG A 96 -0.08 -2.05 0.84
CA ARG A 96 -1.11 -1.09 1.28
C ARG A 96 -2.34 -1.73 1.92
N PRO A 97 -3.00 -2.74 1.31
CA PRO A 97 -4.19 -3.34 1.88
C PRO A 97 -3.88 -4.37 2.99
N LEU A 98 -2.69 -4.97 3.01
CA LEU A 98 -2.32 -5.97 4.02
C LEU A 98 -1.86 -5.33 5.33
N ARG A 99 -1.05 -4.27 5.26
CA ARG A 99 -0.46 -3.57 6.42
C ARG A 99 -1.45 -3.18 7.52
N PRO A 100 -2.64 -2.59 7.24
CA PRO A 100 -3.58 -2.18 8.28
C PRO A 100 -4.30 -3.37 8.95
N LEU A 101 -4.19 -4.58 8.42
CA LEU A 101 -4.85 -5.78 8.95
C LEU A 101 -3.99 -6.54 9.97
N PHE A 102 -2.77 -6.06 10.24
CA PHE A 102 -1.97 -6.56 11.35
C PHE A 102 -2.41 -5.90 12.67
N PRO A 103 -2.36 -6.62 13.80
CA PRO A 103 -2.73 -6.05 15.10
C PRO A 103 -1.92 -4.78 15.43
N LYS A 104 -2.56 -3.78 16.02
CA LYS A 104 -1.86 -2.57 16.47
C LYS A 104 -0.77 -2.95 17.49
N GLY A 105 0.45 -2.46 17.27
CA GLY A 105 1.59 -2.77 18.12
C GLY A 105 2.24 -4.13 17.83
N TYR A 106 1.87 -4.79 16.73
CA TYR A 106 2.59 -5.96 16.20
C TYR A 106 3.90 -5.52 15.54
N LEU A 107 5.05 -5.78 16.19
CA LEU A 107 6.37 -5.26 15.76
C LEU A 107 7.32 -6.37 15.27
N TYR A 108 6.78 -7.52 14.87
CA TYR A 108 7.59 -8.64 14.37
C TYR A 108 7.94 -8.41 12.91
N ASP A 109 9.22 -8.58 12.56
CA ASP A 109 9.68 -8.44 11.17
C ASP A 109 9.00 -9.49 10.29
N THR A 110 8.20 -9.00 9.35
CA THR A 110 7.31 -9.78 8.50
C THR A 110 7.65 -9.51 7.04
N GLN A 111 7.88 -10.59 6.29
CA GLN A 111 8.21 -10.53 4.88
C GLN A 111 7.22 -11.34 4.07
N ILE A 112 6.68 -10.72 3.04
CA ILE A 112 5.90 -11.36 1.99
C ILE A 112 6.74 -11.34 0.72
N VAL A 113 6.92 -12.51 0.09
CA VAL A 113 7.65 -12.63 -1.17
C VAL A 113 6.75 -13.29 -2.20
N ALA A 114 6.56 -12.64 -3.33
CA ALA A 114 5.82 -13.13 -4.48
C ALA A 114 6.77 -13.21 -5.69
N ILE A 115 6.83 -14.39 -6.32
CA ILE A 115 7.73 -14.65 -7.45
C ILE A 115 6.94 -15.22 -8.61
N LEU A 116 6.99 -14.55 -9.75
CA LEU A 116 6.44 -15.04 -11.01
C LEU A 116 7.28 -16.23 -11.50
N PHE A 117 6.64 -17.38 -11.66
CA PHE A 117 7.25 -18.63 -12.11
C PHE A 117 6.89 -18.99 -13.54
N ALA A 118 5.70 -18.63 -13.99
CA ALA A 118 5.28 -18.77 -15.38
C ALA A 118 4.40 -17.58 -15.75
N ALA A 119 4.53 -17.08 -16.98
CA ALA A 119 3.70 -16.05 -17.55
C ALA A 119 3.09 -16.57 -18.85
N ASP A 120 1.79 -16.38 -19.02
CA ASP A 120 1.09 -16.76 -20.25
C ASP A 120 1.04 -15.65 -21.31
N GLY A 121 1.46 -14.43 -20.93
CA GLY A 121 1.45 -13.27 -21.81
C GLY A 121 0.05 -12.65 -22.01
N VAL A 122 -0.95 -13.14 -21.29
CA VAL A 122 -2.37 -12.78 -21.44
C VAL A 122 -2.92 -12.18 -20.15
N ASN A 123 -2.63 -12.82 -19.01
CA ASN A 123 -3.12 -12.45 -17.69
C ASN A 123 -2.02 -11.78 -16.87
N ASP A 124 -2.29 -10.58 -16.36
CA ASP A 124 -1.33 -9.87 -15.50
C ASP A 124 -1.18 -10.57 -14.14
N ALA A 125 0.04 -10.55 -13.62
CA ALA A 125 0.43 -11.33 -12.45
C ALA A 125 0.27 -10.57 -11.13
N ASP A 126 -0.05 -9.28 -11.18
CA ASP A 126 -0.22 -8.43 -10.00
C ASP A 126 -1.41 -8.86 -9.13
N ILE A 127 -2.60 -9.03 -9.73
CA ILE A 127 -3.81 -9.52 -9.03
C ILE A 127 -3.59 -10.93 -8.47
N VAL A 128 -2.88 -11.78 -9.21
CA VAL A 128 -2.51 -13.14 -8.79
C VAL A 128 -1.61 -13.10 -7.56
N ALA A 129 -0.60 -12.22 -7.55
CA ALA A 129 0.31 -12.03 -6.43
C ALA A 129 -0.39 -11.47 -5.18
N MET A 130 -1.28 -10.49 -5.35
CA MET A 130 -2.02 -9.87 -4.23
C MET A 130 -2.93 -10.87 -3.51
N ASN A 131 -3.71 -11.65 -4.27
CA ASN A 131 -4.54 -12.71 -3.69
C ASN A 131 -3.69 -13.82 -3.06
N GLY A 132 -2.53 -14.15 -3.66
CA GLY A 132 -1.58 -15.09 -3.07
C GLY A 132 -0.96 -14.62 -1.76
N ALA A 133 -0.67 -13.33 -1.63
CA ALA A 133 -0.14 -12.75 -0.40
C ALA A 133 -1.15 -12.83 0.74
N SER A 134 -2.41 -12.48 0.45
CA SER A 134 -3.52 -12.66 1.39
C SER A 134 -3.69 -14.11 1.80
N ALA A 135 -3.74 -15.03 0.84
CA ALA A 135 -3.93 -16.46 1.12
C ALA A 135 -2.78 -17.04 1.94
N ALA A 136 -1.53 -16.69 1.61
CA ALA A 136 -0.35 -17.12 2.36
C ALA A 136 -0.40 -16.66 3.83
N LEU A 137 -0.74 -15.39 4.07
CA LEU A 137 -0.94 -14.88 5.44
C LEU A 137 -2.12 -15.56 6.14
N ALA A 138 -3.23 -15.77 5.43
CA ALA A 138 -4.43 -16.37 5.98
C ALA A 138 -4.19 -17.82 6.47
N ILE A 139 -3.52 -18.66 5.68
CA ILE A 139 -3.22 -20.05 6.06
C ILE A 139 -2.06 -20.18 7.06
N SER A 140 -1.25 -19.13 7.23
CA SER A 140 -0.14 -19.12 8.18
C SER A 140 -0.62 -19.04 9.62
N ASP A 141 0.29 -19.25 10.56
CA ASP A 141 0.08 -18.97 11.99
C ASP A 141 0.31 -17.49 12.34
N ILE A 142 0.62 -16.61 11.37
CA ILE A 142 0.86 -15.18 11.63
C ILE A 142 -0.47 -14.47 11.97
N PRO A 143 -0.51 -13.65 13.04
CA PRO A 143 -1.68 -12.84 13.39
C PRO A 143 -2.02 -11.83 12.30
N PHE A 144 -3.16 -12.04 11.63
CA PHE A 144 -3.60 -11.26 10.48
C PHE A 144 -5.13 -11.27 10.39
N ALA A 145 -5.75 -10.11 10.23
CA ALA A 145 -7.21 -9.92 10.23
C ALA A 145 -7.86 -9.96 8.84
N GLY A 146 -7.20 -10.59 7.86
CA GLY A 146 -7.81 -10.87 6.55
C GLY A 146 -8.69 -12.15 6.56
N PRO A 147 -8.94 -12.77 5.40
CA PRO A 147 -8.33 -12.48 4.10
C PRO A 147 -8.91 -11.24 3.40
N ILE A 148 -8.20 -10.77 2.38
CA ILE A 148 -8.67 -9.80 1.39
C ILE A 148 -8.80 -10.48 0.02
N GLY A 149 -9.65 -9.94 -0.84
CA GLY A 149 -9.68 -10.24 -2.26
C GLY A 149 -9.22 -9.02 -3.06
N ALA A 150 -8.51 -9.25 -4.16
CA ALA A 150 -8.09 -8.22 -5.10
C ALA A 150 -8.58 -8.56 -6.51
N VAL A 151 -9.10 -7.57 -7.22
CA VAL A 151 -9.50 -7.69 -8.63
C VAL A 151 -9.08 -6.44 -9.40
N ARG A 152 -8.88 -6.59 -10.71
CA ARG A 152 -8.84 -5.47 -11.65
C ARG A 152 -10.19 -5.38 -12.36
N VAL A 153 -10.72 -4.19 -12.57
CA VAL A 153 -11.94 -3.96 -13.35
C VAL A 153 -11.59 -3.03 -14.50
N GLY A 154 -11.93 -3.47 -15.72
CA GLY A 154 -11.96 -2.64 -16.91
C GLY A 154 -13.38 -2.38 -17.37
N ARG A 155 -13.53 -1.51 -18.35
CA ARG A 155 -14.78 -1.23 -19.05
C ARG A 155 -14.50 -1.15 -20.55
N VAL A 156 -14.90 -2.20 -21.26
CA VAL A 156 -14.66 -2.38 -22.71
C VAL A 156 -16.00 -2.24 -23.42
N ASP A 157 -16.07 -1.36 -24.42
CA ASP A 157 -17.32 -1.03 -25.13
C ASP A 157 -18.48 -0.64 -24.18
N GLY A 158 -18.15 -0.02 -23.05
CA GLY A 158 -19.12 0.38 -22.01
C GLY A 158 -19.50 -0.72 -21.01
N GLU A 159 -19.03 -1.95 -21.19
CA GLU A 159 -19.36 -3.09 -20.33
C GLU A 159 -18.23 -3.39 -19.34
N LEU A 160 -18.58 -3.63 -18.07
CA LEU A 160 -17.60 -3.93 -17.02
C LEU A 160 -17.03 -5.35 -17.16
N VAL A 161 -15.71 -5.46 -17.14
CA VAL A 161 -14.96 -6.72 -17.23
C VAL A 161 -14.06 -6.86 -16.01
N VAL A 162 -14.18 -7.98 -15.28
CA VAL A 162 -13.30 -8.29 -14.16
C VAL A 162 -12.08 -9.09 -14.64
N ASN A 163 -10.92 -8.72 -14.12
CA ASN A 163 -9.59 -9.22 -14.47
C ASN A 163 -9.40 -9.27 -16.01
N PRO A 164 -9.55 -8.13 -16.70
CA PRO A 164 -9.37 -8.08 -18.15
C PRO A 164 -7.95 -8.52 -18.52
N THR A 165 -7.82 -9.17 -19.66
CA THR A 165 -6.53 -9.49 -20.30
C THR A 165 -5.78 -8.21 -20.68
N PHE A 166 -4.49 -8.34 -21.04
CA PHE A 166 -3.73 -7.19 -21.53
C PHE A 166 -4.39 -6.49 -22.72
N ASP A 167 -4.94 -7.25 -23.67
CA ASP A 167 -5.60 -6.72 -24.87
C ASP A 167 -6.92 -6.04 -24.53
N GLU A 168 -7.77 -6.66 -23.70
CA GLU A 168 -9.02 -6.04 -23.24
C GLU A 168 -8.74 -4.74 -22.46
N ARG A 169 -7.67 -4.71 -21.66
CA ARG A 169 -7.28 -3.51 -20.90
C ARG A 169 -6.80 -2.37 -21.81
N ALA A 170 -6.23 -2.68 -22.97
CA ALA A 170 -5.82 -1.65 -23.94
C ALA A 170 -7.02 -0.95 -24.61
N GLU A 171 -8.16 -1.63 -24.70
CA GLU A 171 -9.42 -1.10 -25.23
C GLU A 171 -10.35 -0.54 -24.14
N SER A 172 -9.89 -0.53 -22.89
CA SER A 172 -10.68 -0.19 -21.71
C SER A 172 -10.55 1.28 -21.35
N ASP A 173 -11.68 1.97 -21.10
CA ASP A 173 -11.70 3.35 -20.62
C ASP A 173 -11.61 3.46 -19.08
N LEU A 174 -11.40 2.32 -18.41
CA LEU A 174 -11.21 2.17 -16.96
C LEU A 174 -10.10 1.14 -16.68
N ASP A 175 -9.18 1.41 -15.77
CA ASP A 175 -8.29 0.41 -15.16
C ASP A 175 -8.33 0.61 -13.65
N LEU A 176 -9.12 -0.22 -12.97
CA LEU A 176 -9.42 -0.09 -11.55
C LEU A 176 -8.97 -1.34 -10.80
N VAL A 177 -7.90 -1.25 -10.02
CA VAL A 177 -7.56 -2.24 -9.01
C VAL A 177 -8.35 -1.95 -7.74
N TYR A 178 -9.19 -2.91 -7.35
CA TYR A 178 -10.03 -2.85 -6.17
C TYR A 178 -9.68 -3.97 -5.21
N VAL A 179 -9.48 -3.63 -3.94
CA VAL A 179 -9.15 -4.57 -2.88
C VAL A 179 -10.10 -4.36 -1.71
N GLY A 180 -10.68 -5.45 -1.23
CA GLY A 180 -11.60 -5.42 -0.10
C GLY A 180 -11.55 -6.68 0.75
N ASN A 181 -12.23 -6.64 1.88
CA ASN A 181 -12.61 -7.83 2.63
C ASN A 181 -14.02 -8.28 2.18
N LYS A 182 -14.68 -9.15 2.96
CA LYS A 182 -16.00 -9.68 2.63
C LYS A 182 -17.09 -8.60 2.43
N SER A 183 -16.97 -7.46 3.11
CA SER A 183 -17.98 -6.40 3.18
C SER A 183 -17.48 -5.01 2.76
N ASP A 184 -16.20 -4.72 2.97
CA ASP A 184 -15.67 -3.37 2.95
C ASP A 184 -14.49 -3.24 1.98
N VAL A 185 -14.42 -2.08 1.34
CA VAL A 185 -13.25 -1.64 0.59
C VAL A 185 -12.08 -1.39 1.53
N VAL A 186 -10.90 -1.84 1.14
CA VAL A 186 -9.64 -1.61 1.85
C VAL A 186 -8.73 -0.69 1.05
N MET A 187 -8.64 -0.89 -0.26
CA MET A 187 -7.77 -0.10 -1.13
C MET A 187 -8.35 -0.02 -2.54
N ILE A 188 -8.20 1.15 -3.16
CA ILE A 188 -8.49 1.39 -4.58
C ILE A 188 -7.28 2.07 -5.20
N GLU A 189 -6.91 1.65 -6.40
CA GLU A 189 -5.93 2.29 -7.28
C GLU A 189 -6.45 2.20 -8.71
N GLY A 190 -6.33 3.24 -9.53
CA GLY A 190 -6.75 3.15 -10.91
C GLY A 190 -6.66 4.43 -11.73
N ALA A 191 -6.99 4.31 -13.00
CA ALA A 191 -7.10 5.37 -13.99
C ALA A 191 -8.39 5.19 -14.82
N ALA A 192 -8.90 6.29 -15.38
CA ALA A 192 -10.09 6.26 -16.23
C ALA A 192 -10.10 7.44 -17.19
N ASP A 193 -10.71 7.27 -18.36
CA ASP A 193 -10.85 8.30 -19.39
C ASP A 193 -12.11 9.13 -19.15
N GLU A 194 -12.04 9.99 -18.13
CA GLU A 194 -13.08 10.98 -17.81
C GLU A 194 -14.50 10.39 -17.67
N ILE A 195 -14.61 9.18 -17.10
CA ILE A 195 -15.90 8.49 -16.96
C ILE A 195 -16.82 9.16 -15.92
N PRO A 196 -18.16 9.10 -16.08
CA PRO A 196 -19.11 9.64 -15.10
C PRO A 196 -18.97 8.99 -13.71
N GLU A 197 -19.25 9.77 -12.66
CA GLU A 197 -19.15 9.27 -11.27
C GLU A 197 -20.11 8.10 -10.99
N ALA A 198 -21.28 8.09 -11.63
CA ALA A 198 -22.27 7.01 -11.48
C ALA A 198 -21.69 5.67 -11.96
N ASP A 199 -21.04 5.67 -13.12
CA ASP A 199 -20.43 4.48 -13.73
C ASP A 199 -19.22 4.01 -12.90
N PHE A 200 -18.42 4.94 -12.38
CA PHE A 200 -17.32 4.59 -11.47
C PHE A 200 -17.85 3.92 -10.19
N VAL A 201 -18.94 4.44 -9.60
CA VAL A 201 -19.58 3.82 -8.43
C VAL A 201 -20.15 2.43 -8.74
N GLU A 202 -20.68 2.23 -9.95
CA GLU A 202 -21.11 0.91 -10.42
C GLU A 202 -19.93 -0.07 -10.50
N ALA A 203 -18.80 0.36 -11.05
CA ALA A 203 -17.56 -0.43 -11.11
C ALA A 203 -17.08 -0.86 -9.72
N LEU A 204 -17.16 0.01 -8.70
CA LEU A 204 -16.82 -0.34 -7.31
C LEU A 204 -17.73 -1.46 -6.75
N ARG A 205 -19.04 -1.40 -7.03
CA ARG A 205 -20.00 -2.43 -6.58
C ARG A 205 -19.78 -3.76 -7.30
N PHE A 206 -19.54 -3.69 -8.60
CA PHE A 206 -19.19 -4.84 -9.43
C PHE A 206 -17.92 -5.53 -8.91
N ALA A 207 -16.88 -4.74 -8.61
CA ALA A 207 -15.63 -5.25 -8.04
C ALA A 207 -15.83 -5.95 -6.69
N GLN A 208 -16.62 -5.37 -5.77
CA GLN A 208 -16.86 -5.94 -4.45
C GLN A 208 -17.47 -7.34 -4.51
N GLY A 209 -18.38 -7.60 -5.46
CA GLY A 209 -18.97 -8.93 -5.64
C GLY A 209 -17.91 -10.01 -5.94
N HIS A 210 -16.97 -9.71 -6.83
CA HIS A 210 -15.88 -10.62 -7.17
C HIS A 210 -14.82 -10.75 -6.05
N VAL A 211 -14.55 -9.66 -5.33
CA VAL A 211 -13.70 -9.71 -4.13
C VAL A 211 -14.28 -10.67 -3.09
N THR A 212 -15.59 -10.62 -2.84
CA THR A 212 -16.25 -11.54 -1.90
C THR A 212 -16.03 -13.01 -2.30
N THR A 213 -16.13 -13.36 -3.58
CA THR A 213 -15.84 -14.72 -4.07
C THR A 213 -14.39 -15.15 -3.80
N LEU A 214 -13.42 -14.26 -3.96
CA LEU A 214 -12.00 -14.54 -3.66
C LEU A 214 -11.74 -14.72 -2.16
N VAL A 215 -12.40 -13.91 -1.33
CA VAL A 215 -12.33 -14.02 0.14
C VAL A 215 -12.89 -15.37 0.58
N GLU A 216 -14.06 -15.78 0.06
CA GLU A 216 -14.70 -17.06 0.39
C GLU A 216 -13.84 -18.27 0.00
N ALA A 217 -13.20 -18.25 -1.17
CA ALA A 217 -12.27 -19.31 -1.56
C ALA A 217 -11.07 -19.39 -0.61
N GLN A 218 -10.53 -18.26 -0.15
CA GLN A 218 -9.45 -18.24 0.83
C GLN A 218 -9.91 -18.73 2.20
N GLU A 219 -11.11 -18.37 2.65
CA GLU A 219 -11.74 -18.90 3.88
C GLU A 219 -11.87 -20.42 3.80
N GLU A 220 -12.28 -20.97 2.64
CA GLU A 220 -12.33 -22.41 2.41
C GLU A 220 -10.94 -23.06 2.53
N LEU A 221 -9.89 -22.44 1.95
CA LEU A 221 -8.53 -22.96 2.05
C LEU A 221 -8.02 -22.95 3.50
N VAL A 222 -8.34 -21.91 4.27
CA VAL A 222 -8.05 -21.84 5.71
C VAL A 222 -8.78 -22.95 6.47
N ALA A 223 -10.04 -23.24 6.14
CA ALA A 223 -10.77 -24.34 6.77
C ALA A 223 -10.15 -25.72 6.45
N GLN A 224 -9.58 -25.89 5.26
CA GLN A 224 -8.92 -27.14 4.85
C GLN A 224 -7.55 -27.34 5.52
N CYS A 225 -6.75 -26.27 5.67
CA CYS A 225 -5.35 -26.42 6.11
C CYS A 225 -4.71 -25.21 6.79
N GLY A 226 -5.49 -24.25 7.27
CA GLY A 226 -5.00 -23.11 8.03
C GLY A 226 -4.33 -23.54 9.33
N LYS A 227 -3.22 -22.89 9.67
CA LYS A 227 -2.57 -23.07 10.98
C LYS A 227 -3.28 -22.24 12.04
N GLU A 228 -3.26 -22.74 13.28
CA GLU A 228 -3.67 -21.95 14.45
C GLU A 228 -2.79 -20.70 14.56
N LYS A 229 -3.40 -19.54 14.84
CA LYS A 229 -2.66 -18.28 14.96
C LYS A 229 -1.77 -18.35 16.21
N ARG A 230 -0.49 -18.06 16.05
CA ARG A 230 0.50 -18.08 17.14
C ARG A 230 0.19 -16.98 18.15
N ASP A 231 0.52 -17.23 19.41
CA ASP A 231 0.54 -16.19 20.43
C ASP A 231 1.57 -15.11 20.10
N TYR A 232 1.23 -13.87 20.44
CA TYR A 232 2.07 -12.71 20.20
C TYR A 232 1.89 -11.69 21.32
N THR A 233 2.92 -10.87 21.52
CA THR A 233 2.82 -9.69 22.38
C THR A 233 2.72 -8.46 21.50
N VAL A 234 1.91 -7.51 21.93
CA VAL A 234 1.83 -6.19 21.30
C VAL A 234 2.54 -5.18 22.18
N SER A 235 3.28 -4.27 21.54
CA SER A 235 3.79 -3.09 22.22
C SER A 235 2.69 -2.04 22.16
N VAL A 236 1.95 -1.85 23.25
CA VAL A 236 0.93 -0.81 23.33
C VAL A 236 1.05 -0.02 24.63
N ALA A 237 0.74 1.27 24.57
CA ALA A 237 0.59 2.08 25.77
C ALA A 237 -0.52 1.50 26.65
N LYS A 238 -0.22 1.34 27.96
CA LYS A 238 -1.22 0.99 28.96
C LYS A 238 -2.23 2.13 29.10
N GLU A 239 -3.45 1.81 29.51
CA GLU A 239 -4.51 2.82 29.70
C GLU A 239 -4.09 3.93 30.67
N GLU A 240 -3.41 3.57 31.77
CA GLU A 240 -2.86 4.52 32.75
C GLU A 240 -1.91 5.55 32.10
N HIS A 241 -1.11 5.14 31.10
CA HIS A 241 -0.21 6.04 30.37
C HIS A 241 -1.01 6.99 29.47
N LEU A 242 -2.08 6.50 28.83
CA LEU A 242 -2.96 7.34 28.02
C LEU A 242 -3.64 8.42 28.87
N GLU A 243 -4.11 8.06 30.06
CA GLU A 243 -4.72 8.97 31.03
C GLU A 243 -3.73 10.02 31.54
N ILE A 244 -2.51 9.62 31.90
CA ILE A 244 -1.44 10.54 32.33
C ILE A 244 -1.15 11.54 31.21
N GLY A 245 -0.93 11.05 29.99
CA GLY A 245 -0.67 11.93 28.84
C GLY A 245 -1.81 12.92 28.62
N TYR A 246 -3.06 12.45 28.63
CA TYR A 246 -4.22 13.32 28.46
C TYR A 246 -4.36 14.36 29.57
N ARG A 247 -4.07 14.00 30.82
CA ARG A 247 -4.08 14.95 31.95
C ARG A 247 -3.01 16.04 31.80
N VAL A 248 -1.86 15.72 31.22
CA VAL A 248 -0.74 16.66 31.06
C VAL A 248 -0.98 17.63 29.91
N ALA A 249 -1.44 17.15 28.75
CA ALA A 249 -1.48 17.97 27.53
C ALA A 249 -2.86 18.05 26.87
N GLY A 250 -3.88 17.33 27.33
CA GLY A 250 -5.15 17.15 26.63
C GLY A 250 -5.98 18.42 26.45
N ASP A 251 -5.87 19.39 27.36
CA ASP A 251 -6.53 20.70 27.27
C ASP A 251 -5.76 21.69 26.38
N ARG A 252 -4.43 21.55 26.29
CA ARG A 252 -3.54 22.44 25.53
C ARG A 252 -3.24 21.94 24.11
N ILE A 253 -3.50 20.66 23.84
CA ILE A 253 -3.13 20.05 22.56
C ILE A 253 -3.83 20.71 21.39
N GLU A 254 -5.09 21.12 21.55
CA GLU A 254 -5.90 21.77 20.51
C GLU A 254 -5.25 23.08 20.04
N ASP A 255 -4.88 23.94 20.99
CA ASP A 255 -4.18 25.20 20.72
C ASP A 255 -2.81 24.99 20.05
N ALA A 256 -2.13 23.88 20.35
CA ALA A 256 -0.85 23.54 19.75
C ALA A 256 -0.99 23.02 18.32
N ILE A 257 -1.97 22.14 18.04
CA ILE A 257 -2.20 21.60 16.70
C ILE A 257 -2.79 22.65 15.73
N TYR A 258 -3.39 23.73 16.24
CA TYR A 258 -3.99 24.82 15.45
C TYR A 258 -3.13 26.07 15.32
N LYS A 259 -1.83 25.96 15.60
CA LYS A 259 -0.90 27.03 15.23
C LYS A 259 -0.88 27.24 13.71
N PRO A 260 -0.83 28.50 13.25
CA PRO A 260 -1.11 28.85 11.85
C PRO A 260 -0.01 28.38 10.88
N SER A 261 1.24 28.29 11.33
CA SER A 261 2.35 27.79 10.51
C SER A 261 2.78 26.38 10.93
N LYS A 262 3.22 25.54 9.96
CA LYS A 262 3.81 24.23 10.25
C LYS A 262 4.92 24.30 11.30
N VAL A 263 5.78 25.30 11.23
CA VAL A 263 6.94 25.45 12.13
C VAL A 263 6.50 25.72 13.57
N GLU A 264 5.57 26.67 13.78
CA GLU A 264 5.04 26.96 15.11
C GLU A 264 4.27 25.77 15.68
N ARG A 265 3.49 25.09 14.83
CA ARG A 265 2.76 23.87 15.20
C ARG A 265 3.73 22.78 15.66
N SER A 266 4.77 22.47 14.87
CA SER A 266 5.77 21.46 15.24
C SER A 266 6.47 21.80 16.55
N LYS A 267 6.80 23.07 16.79
CA LYS A 267 7.42 23.51 18.05
C LYS A 267 6.47 23.38 19.25
N ALA A 268 5.22 23.81 19.11
CA ALA A 268 4.23 23.73 20.20
C ALA A 268 3.87 22.29 20.54
N VAL A 269 3.65 21.45 19.52
CA VAL A 269 3.40 20.02 19.68
C VAL A 269 4.61 19.31 20.28
N GLY A 270 5.83 19.66 19.85
CA GLY A 270 7.07 19.11 20.40
C GLY A 270 7.23 19.41 21.90
N ALA A 271 6.98 20.65 22.32
CA ALA A 271 7.03 21.02 23.73
C ALA A 271 6.04 20.22 24.59
N LEU A 272 4.80 20.03 24.10
CA LEU A 272 3.80 19.20 24.79
C LEU A 272 4.21 17.73 24.84
N ARG A 273 4.86 17.22 23.79
CA ARG A 273 5.39 15.86 23.76
C ARG A 273 6.46 15.67 24.83
N ASP A 274 7.40 16.60 24.95
CA ASP A 274 8.47 16.55 25.95
C ASP A 274 7.91 16.54 27.39
N GLU A 275 6.86 17.33 27.65
CA GLU A 275 6.16 17.34 28.94
C GLU A 275 5.44 16.02 29.24
N VAL A 276 4.75 15.45 28.25
CA VAL A 276 4.08 14.14 28.38
C VAL A 276 5.11 13.03 28.61
N GLU A 277 6.22 13.04 27.87
CA GLU A 277 7.31 12.09 28.04
C GLU A 277 7.90 12.16 29.44
N ALA A 278 8.17 13.36 29.96
CA ALA A 278 8.69 13.55 31.32
C ALA A 278 7.74 12.99 32.39
N ALA A 279 6.44 13.31 32.30
CA ALA A 279 5.44 12.82 33.25
C ALA A 279 5.25 11.30 33.20
N LEU A 280 5.34 10.71 32.00
CA LEU A 280 5.28 9.25 31.84
C LEU A 280 6.50 8.55 32.41
N LYS A 281 7.70 9.08 32.17
CA LYS A 281 8.95 8.54 32.74
C LYS A 281 9.02 8.70 34.27
N GLU A 282 8.37 9.72 34.83
CA GLU A 282 8.23 9.85 36.28
C GLU A 282 7.30 8.77 36.87
N ALA A 283 6.21 8.43 36.16
CA ALA A 283 5.24 7.43 36.61
C ALA A 283 5.72 5.99 36.38
N ASP A 284 6.38 5.72 35.25
CA ASP A 284 6.93 4.42 34.86
C ASP A 284 8.33 4.64 34.26
N PRO A 285 9.41 4.54 35.08
CA PRO A 285 10.78 4.74 34.62
C PRO A 285 11.23 3.79 33.51
N ASP A 286 10.56 2.64 33.38
CA ASP A 286 10.86 1.61 32.38
C ASP A 286 9.96 1.72 31.13
N ILE A 287 9.16 2.78 31.00
CA ILE A 287 8.29 3.00 29.84
C ILE A 287 9.12 3.06 28.55
N SER A 288 8.66 2.33 27.53
CA SER A 288 9.31 2.37 26.21
C SER A 288 8.97 3.66 25.46
N ASP A 289 9.91 4.13 24.64
CA ASP A 289 9.70 5.30 23.76
C ASP A 289 8.45 5.12 22.87
N PHE A 290 8.17 3.88 22.44
CA PHE A 290 6.96 3.58 21.67
C PHE A 290 5.67 3.75 22.47
N ALA A 291 5.65 3.37 23.75
CA ALA A 291 4.49 3.60 24.60
C ALA A 291 4.26 5.09 24.87
N VAL A 292 5.35 5.88 24.99
CA VAL A 292 5.26 7.35 25.07
C VAL A 292 4.69 7.93 23.78
N GLU A 293 5.19 7.51 22.62
CA GLU A 293 4.70 7.95 21.31
C GLU A 293 3.21 7.64 21.15
N GLN A 294 2.79 6.41 21.46
CA GLN A 294 1.38 6.03 21.40
C GLN A 294 0.48 6.83 22.35
N ALA A 295 0.97 7.13 23.56
CA ALA A 295 0.23 7.96 24.52
C ALA A 295 0.02 9.37 23.95
N PHE A 296 1.06 9.96 23.37
CA PHE A 296 0.97 11.28 22.76
C PHE A 296 0.08 11.29 21.50
N GLU A 297 0.24 10.30 20.62
CA GLU A 297 -0.62 10.12 19.44
C GLU A 297 -2.10 9.98 19.83
N HIS A 298 -2.40 9.29 20.93
CA HIS A 298 -3.77 9.15 21.42
C HIS A 298 -4.40 10.51 21.75
N ILE A 299 -3.65 11.38 22.42
CA ILE A 299 -4.09 12.75 22.76
C ILE A 299 -4.38 13.53 21.47
N GLN A 300 -3.44 13.52 20.52
CA GLN A 300 -3.60 14.21 19.23
C GLN A 300 -4.82 13.68 18.47
N LYS A 301 -4.97 12.36 18.38
CA LYS A 301 -6.09 11.71 17.68
C LYS A 301 -7.44 12.11 18.30
N LYS A 302 -7.53 12.16 19.63
CA LYS A 302 -8.75 12.58 20.33
C LYS A 302 -9.08 14.04 20.04
N ALA A 303 -8.10 14.93 20.10
CA ALA A 303 -8.27 16.35 19.79
C ALA A 303 -8.73 16.60 18.35
N PHE A 304 -8.08 15.95 17.37
CA PHE A 304 -8.48 16.06 15.96
C PHE A 304 -9.92 15.56 15.73
N ARG A 305 -10.32 14.45 16.36
CA ARG A 305 -11.68 13.92 16.22
C ARG A 305 -12.73 14.87 16.78
N ILE A 306 -12.52 15.43 17.96
CA ILE A 306 -13.44 16.39 18.58
C ILE A 306 -13.61 17.61 17.66
N SER A 307 -12.52 18.22 17.20
CA SER A 307 -12.64 19.42 16.36
C SER A 307 -13.29 19.16 15.01
N ILE A 308 -12.97 18.05 14.35
CA ILE A 308 -13.54 17.77 13.03
C ILE A 308 -15.00 17.33 13.15
N LEU A 309 -15.32 16.42 14.07
CA LEU A 309 -16.66 15.83 14.16
C LEU A 309 -17.66 16.70 14.93
N GLU A 310 -17.21 17.42 15.96
CA GLU A 310 -18.10 18.24 16.80
C GLU A 310 -18.06 19.72 16.40
N LYS A 311 -16.86 20.26 16.13
CA LYS A 311 -16.69 21.70 15.80
C LYS A 311 -16.77 21.99 14.30
N GLY A 312 -16.59 20.99 13.45
CA GLY A 312 -16.55 21.15 11.98
C GLY A 312 -15.33 21.91 11.48
N ILE A 313 -14.26 22.02 12.29
CA ILE A 313 -13.08 22.83 12.02
C ILE A 313 -11.84 21.93 11.93
N ARG A 314 -10.99 22.19 10.95
CA ARG A 314 -9.74 21.44 10.70
C ARG A 314 -8.53 22.11 11.35
N ALA A 315 -7.40 21.42 11.24
CA ALA A 315 -6.11 21.81 11.79
C ALA A 315 -5.63 23.23 11.47
N ASP A 316 -6.04 23.75 10.33
CA ASP A 316 -5.66 25.06 9.82
C ASP A 316 -6.83 26.04 9.81
N GLY A 317 -7.87 25.78 10.62
CA GLY A 317 -9.05 26.64 10.78
C GLY A 317 -10.10 26.51 9.67
N ARG A 318 -9.81 25.77 8.60
CA ARG A 318 -10.73 25.59 7.47
C ARG A 318 -11.93 24.69 7.80
N LYS A 319 -13.01 24.88 7.06
CA LYS A 319 -14.14 23.94 7.03
C LYS A 319 -13.79 22.65 6.29
N VAL A 320 -14.64 21.64 6.46
CA VAL A 320 -14.49 20.32 5.83
C VAL A 320 -14.52 20.37 4.30
N ASP A 321 -15.28 21.31 3.73
CA ASP A 321 -15.48 21.54 2.30
C ASP A 321 -14.56 22.62 1.70
N GLU A 322 -13.73 23.27 2.53
CA GLU A 322 -12.90 24.40 2.11
C GLU A 322 -11.50 23.95 1.62
N LEU A 323 -11.08 24.51 0.49
CA LEU A 323 -9.75 24.29 -0.10
C LEU A 323 -8.70 25.26 0.47
N ARG A 324 -7.42 24.88 0.41
CA ARG A 324 -6.31 25.80 0.71
C ARG A 324 -6.17 26.82 -0.43
N PRO A 325 -5.58 28.00 -0.17
CA PRO A 325 -5.23 28.95 -1.23
C PRO A 325 -4.42 28.29 -2.35
N LEU A 326 -4.77 28.63 -3.59
CA LEU A 326 -4.13 28.12 -4.80
C LEU A 326 -3.30 29.22 -5.45
N THR A 327 -2.08 28.91 -5.84
CA THR A 327 -1.28 29.75 -6.73
C THR A 327 -0.71 28.90 -7.87
N ALA A 328 -0.63 29.49 -9.05
CA ALA A 328 -0.12 28.83 -10.23
C ALA A 328 0.63 29.84 -11.11
N GLU A 329 1.81 29.45 -11.57
CA GLU A 329 2.62 30.21 -12.52
C GLU A 329 3.13 29.26 -13.61
N ALA A 330 3.11 29.70 -14.85
CA ALA A 330 3.62 28.94 -16.00
C ALA A 330 4.80 29.69 -16.64
N GLY A 331 5.74 28.95 -17.21
CA GLY A 331 6.90 29.53 -17.91
C GLY A 331 7.94 30.16 -16.98
N ILE A 332 8.08 29.63 -15.75
CA ILE A 332 8.96 30.21 -14.73
C ILE A 332 10.45 29.87 -14.91
N LEU A 333 10.79 28.86 -15.72
CA LEU A 333 12.17 28.44 -15.97
C LEU A 333 12.61 28.76 -17.41
N PRO A 334 13.81 29.35 -17.60
CA PRO A 334 14.38 29.52 -18.93
C PRO A 334 14.90 28.17 -19.46
N ARG A 335 14.97 28.03 -20.80
CA ARG A 335 15.62 26.90 -21.52
C ARG A 335 14.97 25.52 -21.41
N VAL A 336 13.86 25.36 -20.71
CA VAL A 336 13.05 24.12 -20.74
C VAL A 336 11.88 24.27 -21.71
N HIS A 337 11.32 23.17 -22.22
CA HIS A 337 10.18 23.23 -23.15
C HIS A 337 8.90 23.72 -22.46
N GLY A 338 8.65 23.24 -21.24
CA GLY A 338 7.55 23.71 -20.39
C GLY A 338 7.96 23.73 -18.92
N SER A 339 7.41 24.69 -18.16
CA SER A 339 7.54 24.72 -16.71
C SER A 339 6.28 25.26 -16.06
N ALA A 340 5.95 24.74 -14.88
CA ALA A 340 4.87 25.24 -14.05
C ALA A 340 5.25 25.14 -12.56
N LEU A 341 4.87 26.17 -11.80
CA LEU A 341 4.89 26.16 -10.36
C LEU A 341 3.44 26.15 -9.88
N PHE A 342 3.05 25.11 -9.16
CA PHE A 342 1.74 25.03 -8.55
C PHE A 342 1.89 24.93 -7.04
N ALA A 343 1.13 25.71 -6.29
CA ALA A 343 1.03 25.58 -4.85
C ALA A 343 -0.42 25.51 -4.37
N ARG A 344 -0.63 24.67 -3.37
CA ARG A 344 -1.89 24.53 -2.63
C ARG A 344 -1.58 24.62 -1.14
N GLY A 345 -1.68 25.84 -0.59
CA GLY A 345 -1.18 26.18 0.75
C GLY A 345 0.32 25.88 0.89
N GLU A 346 0.71 25.14 1.93
CA GLU A 346 2.12 24.78 2.21
C GLU A 346 2.68 23.65 1.32
N THR A 347 1.90 23.16 0.34
CA THR A 347 2.37 22.14 -0.63
C THR A 347 2.67 22.80 -1.96
N GLN A 348 3.89 22.65 -2.46
CA GLN A 348 4.33 23.23 -3.73
C GLN A 348 4.96 22.15 -4.62
N ALA A 349 4.68 22.20 -5.91
CA ALA A 349 5.28 21.36 -6.93
C ALA A 349 5.81 22.23 -8.08
N LEU A 350 7.08 22.04 -8.41
CA LEU A 350 7.68 22.52 -9.65
C LEU A 350 7.68 21.37 -10.65
N ALA A 351 6.98 21.55 -11.76
CA ALA A 351 6.93 20.60 -12.86
C ALA A 351 7.65 21.16 -14.09
N THR A 352 8.35 20.29 -14.81
CA THR A 352 8.96 20.60 -16.10
C THR A 352 8.50 19.60 -17.14
N THR A 353 8.25 20.06 -18.36
CA THR A 353 7.89 19.22 -19.50
C THR A 353 9.02 19.25 -20.51
N THR A 354 9.35 18.08 -21.06
CA THR A 354 10.33 17.92 -22.12
C THR A 354 9.70 17.12 -23.25
N LEU A 355 9.77 17.65 -24.46
CA LEU A 355 9.38 16.95 -25.69
C LEU A 355 10.62 16.33 -26.33
N ALA A 356 10.44 15.15 -26.90
CA ALA A 356 11.45 14.43 -27.67
C ALA A 356 10.79 13.80 -28.91
N PRO A 357 11.57 13.48 -29.96
CA PRO A 357 11.12 12.63 -31.05
C PRO A 357 10.49 11.31 -30.57
N ALA A 358 9.53 10.77 -31.31
CA ALA A 358 8.77 9.58 -30.90
C ALA A 358 9.63 8.31 -30.74
N ASP A 359 10.77 8.25 -31.42
CA ASP A 359 11.74 7.15 -31.31
C ASP A 359 12.58 7.20 -30.02
N GLU A 360 12.52 8.30 -29.26
CA GLU A 360 13.08 8.39 -27.90
C GLU A 360 12.15 7.83 -26.80
N LYS A 361 11.12 7.05 -27.19
CA LYS A 361 10.27 6.33 -26.23
C LYS A 361 11.10 5.43 -25.30
N GLN A 362 10.64 5.30 -24.06
CA GLN A 362 11.30 4.43 -23.08
C GLN A 362 10.90 2.99 -23.33
N TYR A 363 11.87 2.10 -23.47
CA TYR A 363 11.66 0.65 -23.46
C TYR A 363 11.88 0.08 -22.06
N PHE A 364 11.16 -0.98 -21.73
CA PHE A 364 11.32 -1.72 -20.48
C PHE A 364 10.99 -3.19 -20.66
N ASP A 365 11.64 -4.04 -19.87
CA ASP A 365 11.33 -5.47 -19.84
C ASP A 365 9.99 -5.69 -19.14
N ASN A 366 9.11 -6.48 -19.76
CA ASN A 366 7.83 -6.87 -19.19
C ASN A 366 7.63 -8.38 -19.37
N TYR A 367 8.03 -9.17 -18.37
CA TYR A 367 8.07 -10.62 -18.50
C TYR A 367 6.69 -11.25 -18.33
N ALA A 368 5.75 -10.58 -17.65
CA ALA A 368 4.37 -11.08 -17.55
C ALA A 368 3.57 -10.91 -18.85
N GLY A 369 4.00 -10.04 -19.78
CA GLY A 369 3.25 -9.66 -20.99
C GLY A 369 2.67 -8.24 -20.92
N GLY A 370 2.10 -7.76 -22.01
CA GLY A 370 1.62 -6.38 -22.17
C GLY A 370 2.64 -5.45 -22.83
N GLU A 371 2.50 -4.14 -22.64
CA GLU A 371 3.37 -3.14 -23.26
C GLU A 371 4.84 -3.27 -22.82
N ASP A 372 5.76 -3.01 -23.75
CA ASP A 372 7.21 -3.02 -23.54
C ASP A 372 7.86 -1.64 -23.73
N SER A 373 7.04 -0.62 -24.01
CA SER A 373 7.49 0.74 -24.24
C SER A 373 6.43 1.79 -23.92
N LYS A 374 6.85 2.98 -23.51
CA LYS A 374 5.97 4.12 -23.19
C LYS A 374 6.50 5.44 -23.75
N HIS A 375 5.59 6.29 -24.18
CA HIS A 375 5.91 7.64 -24.69
C HIS A 375 5.77 8.72 -23.62
N PHE A 376 4.83 8.52 -22.68
CA PHE A 376 4.64 9.43 -21.55
C PHE A 376 5.44 8.94 -20.35
N ILE A 377 6.22 9.85 -19.77
CA ILE A 377 7.10 9.56 -18.64
C ILE A 377 6.86 10.65 -17.59
N LEU A 378 6.45 10.23 -16.39
CA LEU A 378 6.30 11.11 -15.24
C LEU A 378 7.27 10.67 -14.16
N HIS A 379 8.27 11.51 -13.87
CA HIS A 379 9.19 11.30 -12.77
C HIS A 379 8.79 12.17 -11.59
N TYR A 380 8.64 11.55 -10.42
CA TYR A 380 8.39 12.24 -9.17
C TYR A 380 9.66 12.27 -8.32
N SER A 381 9.99 13.45 -7.77
CA SER A 381 11.14 13.63 -6.88
C SER A 381 10.69 14.30 -5.59
N PHE A 382 11.02 13.69 -4.45
CA PHE A 382 10.68 14.20 -3.12
C PHE A 382 11.95 14.45 -2.31
N PRO A 383 12.59 15.62 -2.47
CA PRO A 383 13.84 15.93 -1.79
C PRO A 383 13.60 16.21 -0.30
N PRO A 384 14.58 15.94 0.59
CA PRO A 384 14.40 16.09 2.04
C PRO A 384 14.11 17.55 2.46
N PHE A 385 14.63 18.52 1.71
CA PHE A 385 14.34 19.93 1.97
C PHE A 385 12.85 20.29 1.78
N SER A 386 12.07 19.50 1.04
CA SER A 386 10.63 19.76 0.83
C SER A 386 9.83 19.71 2.13
N VAL A 387 10.34 19.00 3.14
CA VAL A 387 9.73 18.93 4.48
C VAL A 387 10.54 19.68 5.55
N GLY A 388 11.66 20.29 5.17
CA GLY A 388 12.56 21.03 6.06
C GLY A 388 13.59 20.15 6.78
N GLU A 389 13.88 18.97 6.25
CA GLU A 389 14.77 17.98 6.88
C GLU A 389 16.06 17.78 6.06
N SER A 390 17.07 17.19 6.70
CA SER A 390 18.26 16.66 6.02
C SER A 390 18.10 15.16 5.81
N GLY A 391 18.64 14.64 4.70
CA GLY A 391 18.53 13.23 4.36
C GLY A 391 19.48 12.85 3.24
N ARG A 392 19.71 11.55 3.07
CA ARG A 392 20.55 11.06 1.98
C ARG A 392 19.87 11.35 0.65
N PHE A 393 20.56 12.07 -0.24
CA PHE A 393 20.15 12.20 -1.63
C PHE A 393 20.52 10.89 -2.36
N GLY A 394 19.51 10.05 -2.64
CA GLY A 394 19.65 8.69 -3.18
C GLY A 394 18.74 8.46 -4.39
N GLY A 395 18.67 7.21 -4.88
CA GLY A 395 17.92 6.84 -6.10
C GLY A 395 16.44 7.19 -6.09
N LEU A 396 15.76 6.97 -7.23
CA LEU A 396 14.32 7.21 -7.39
C LEU A 396 13.55 6.51 -6.25
N ASN A 397 12.78 7.30 -5.50
CA ASN A 397 11.97 6.87 -4.35
C ASN A 397 10.77 6.02 -4.78
#